data_AF-A0A7X9HGE0-F1
#
_entry.id   AF-A0A7X9HGE0-F1
#
_cell.length_a   1.000
_cell.length_b   1.000
_cell.length_c   1.000
_cell.angle_alpha   90.00
_cell.angle_beta   90.00
_cell.angle_gamma   90.00
#
_symmetry.space_group_name_H-M   'P 1'
#
loop_
_entity.id
_entity.type
_entity.pdbx_description
1 polymer ?
#
loop_
_entity_poly.entity_id
_entity_poly.type
_entity_poly.pdbx_seq_one_letter_code
_entity_poly.pdbx_strand_id
1 'polypeptide(L)'
;MVIEIKKLATSVVVTRKSTDLFTRYVGKLLFQKIQEKLKHLAEHEVVIIDFDGIRSVDASFVDECIVPLLELSQTNAFPFYIKLVNITDNVEYIVNQVIGMTHDQKRYIVMTDRLCKNGCHALGSISEMEKDIIEYCVINKQATSADIASFMHVSEAEAQDSLLRLYEIRAVRKIHDDTVFQAI
;
A
#
# COMPACT_ATOMS: atom_id res chain seq x y z
N MET A 1 -8.17 -6.74 8.17
CA MET A 1 -8.97 -5.65 8.80
C MET A 1 -9.40 -4.64 7.76
N VAL A 2 -10.61 -4.06 7.85
CA VAL A 2 -11.07 -2.98 6.95
C VAL A 2 -11.25 -1.68 7.72
N ILE A 3 -10.74 -0.58 7.16
CA ILE A 3 -10.83 0.77 7.69
C ILE A 3 -11.52 1.67 6.68
N GLU A 4 -12.77 2.03 6.97
CA GLU A 4 -13.55 2.95 6.16
C GLU A 4 -13.19 4.41 6.50
N ILE A 5 -12.47 5.09 5.60
CA ILE A 5 -12.01 6.46 5.80
C ILE A 5 -13.20 7.41 6.02
N LYS A 6 -14.30 7.21 5.29
CA LYS A 6 -15.52 8.01 5.43
C LYS A 6 -16.12 7.95 6.84
N LYS A 7 -16.20 6.76 7.44
CA LYS A 7 -16.71 6.58 8.82
C LYS A 7 -15.81 7.26 9.83
N LEU A 8 -14.50 7.09 9.68
CA LEU A 8 -13.53 7.75 10.58
C LEU A 8 -13.57 9.27 10.43
N ALA A 9 -13.62 9.80 9.20
CA ALA A 9 -13.67 11.22 8.94
C ALA A 9 -14.92 11.87 9.54
N THR A 10 -16.08 11.23 9.39
CA THR A 10 -17.34 11.72 9.99
C THR A 10 -17.26 11.83 11.52
N SER A 11 -16.54 10.92 12.17
CA SER A 11 -16.33 10.93 13.62
C SER A 11 -15.30 11.96 14.11
N VAL A 12 -14.58 12.60 13.20
CA VAL A 12 -13.50 13.58 13.48
C VAL A 12 -13.93 14.99 13.10
N VAL A 13 -14.60 15.11 11.95
CA VAL A 13 -15.05 16.38 11.38
C VAL A 13 -16.46 16.67 11.87
N VAL A 14 -16.57 17.16 13.11
CA VAL A 14 -17.86 17.57 13.70
C VAL A 14 -18.40 18.87 13.06
N THR A 15 -17.62 19.58 12.23
CA THR A 15 -17.89 21.02 11.95
C THR A 15 -17.71 21.54 10.52
N ARG A 16 -17.62 20.71 9.46
CA ARG A 16 -17.60 21.25 8.07
C ARG A 16 -18.45 20.45 7.09
N LYS A 17 -19.46 21.11 6.50
CA LYS A 17 -20.32 20.63 5.42
C LYS A 17 -19.59 20.43 4.07
N SER A 18 -18.27 20.51 4.00
CA SER A 18 -17.50 20.21 2.78
C SER A 18 -16.79 18.87 2.93
N THR A 19 -17.29 17.86 2.21
CA THR A 19 -16.94 16.44 2.34
C THR A 19 -15.69 16.01 1.58
N ASP A 20 -15.07 16.90 0.79
CA ASP A 20 -14.27 16.42 -0.34
C ASP A 20 -12.75 16.73 -0.22
N LEU A 21 -12.28 17.45 0.80
CA LEU A 21 -10.85 17.79 0.95
C LEU A 21 -10.30 17.38 2.33
N PHE A 22 -9.52 16.31 2.32
CA PHE A 22 -8.76 15.86 3.48
C PHE A 22 -7.52 16.74 3.62
N THR A 23 -7.51 17.59 4.64
CA THR A 23 -6.38 18.49 4.96
C THR A 23 -5.37 17.81 5.89
N ARG A 24 -4.17 18.39 6.04
CA ARG A 24 -3.14 17.98 7.03
C ARG A 24 -3.70 17.66 8.42
N TYR A 25 -4.55 18.52 8.98
CA TYR A 25 -5.15 18.29 10.32
C TYR A 25 -6.01 17.02 10.34
N VAL A 26 -6.81 16.81 9.30
CA VAL A 26 -7.63 15.61 9.15
C VAL A 26 -6.75 14.37 8.98
N GLY A 27 -5.67 14.47 8.20
CA GLY A 27 -4.68 13.40 8.03
C GLY A 27 -4.10 12.92 9.36
N LYS A 28 -3.59 13.84 10.18
CA LYS A 28 -3.04 13.51 11.52
C LYS A 28 -4.06 12.80 12.41
N LEU A 29 -5.29 13.29 12.45
CA LEU A 29 -6.33 12.70 13.29
C LEU A 29 -6.76 11.31 12.81
N LEU A 30 -6.86 11.14 11.50
CA LEU A 30 -7.17 9.83 10.93
C LEU A 30 -6.05 8.84 11.17
N PHE A 31 -4.80 9.26 11.00
CA PHE A 31 -3.64 8.44 11.36
C PHE A 31 -3.72 7.96 12.81
N GLN A 32 -3.92 8.87 13.78
CA GLN A 32 -4.06 8.52 15.19
C GLN A 32 -5.21 7.53 15.44
N LYS A 33 -6.38 7.75 14.84
CA LYS A 33 -7.51 6.82 14.98
C LYS A 33 -7.24 5.45 14.34
N ILE A 34 -6.50 5.41 13.25
CA ILE A 34 -6.09 4.17 12.60
C ILE A 34 -5.09 3.44 13.50
N GLN A 35 -4.11 4.12 14.06
CA GLN A 35 -3.15 3.53 15.01
C GLN A 35 -3.84 2.87 16.20
N GLU A 36 -4.88 3.49 16.77
CA GLU A 36 -5.68 2.87 17.84
C GLU A 36 -6.33 1.55 17.40
N LYS A 37 -6.79 1.46 16.15
CA LYS A 37 -7.34 0.20 15.60
C LYS A 37 -6.25 -0.84 15.34
N LEU A 38 -5.05 -0.41 14.93
CA LEU A 38 -3.92 -1.29 14.64
C LEU A 38 -3.37 -2.00 15.89
N LYS A 39 -3.66 -1.51 17.11
CA LYS A 39 -3.25 -2.17 18.37
C LYS A 39 -3.79 -3.60 18.54
N HIS A 40 -4.85 -3.95 17.81
CA HIS A 40 -5.49 -5.26 17.87
C HIS A 40 -5.23 -6.11 16.62
N LEU A 41 -4.28 -5.68 15.77
CA LEU A 41 -3.98 -6.33 14.52
C LEU A 41 -3.19 -7.63 14.76
N ALA A 42 -3.52 -8.68 14.01
CA ALA A 42 -2.68 -9.87 13.97
C ALA A 42 -1.42 -9.62 13.13
N GLU A 43 -0.33 -10.33 13.43
CA GLU A 43 0.87 -10.29 12.59
C GLU A 43 0.55 -10.69 11.15
N HIS A 44 1.19 -10.01 10.19
CA HIS A 44 1.03 -10.24 8.75
C HIS A 44 -0.40 -10.06 8.21
N GLU A 45 -1.29 -9.42 8.97
CA GLU A 45 -2.63 -9.12 8.53
C GLU A 45 -2.62 -8.03 7.44
N VAL A 46 -3.58 -8.10 6.51
CA VAL A 46 -3.81 -7.06 5.50
C VAL A 46 -4.80 -6.04 6.04
N VAL A 47 -4.36 -4.79 6.10
CA VAL A 47 -5.16 -3.62 6.44
C VAL A 47 -5.67 -2.98 5.15
N ILE A 48 -6.97 -3.12 4.93
CA ILE A 48 -7.67 -2.52 3.80
C ILE A 48 -8.09 -1.09 4.19
N ILE A 49 -7.58 -0.10 3.49
CA ILE A 49 -7.97 1.31 3.64
C ILE A 49 -8.97 1.62 2.53
N ASP A 50 -10.23 1.79 2.93
CA ASP A 50 -11.35 1.95 2.02
C ASP A 50 -11.68 3.43 1.81
N PHE A 51 -11.55 3.87 0.55
CA PHE A 51 -11.84 5.21 0.06
C PHE A 51 -13.26 5.35 -0.52
N ASP A 52 -14.16 4.40 -0.30
CA ASP A 52 -15.54 4.52 -0.79
C ASP A 52 -16.20 5.83 -0.31
N GLY A 53 -16.80 6.53 -1.26
CA GLY A 53 -17.38 7.86 -1.06
C GLY A 53 -16.38 8.99 -0.83
N ILE A 54 -15.06 8.76 -0.97
CA ILE A 54 -14.03 9.80 -0.91
C ILE A 54 -13.66 10.23 -2.33
N ARG A 55 -14.00 11.47 -2.70
CA ARG A 55 -13.78 11.98 -4.06
C ARG A 55 -12.35 12.44 -4.31
N SER A 56 -11.76 13.12 -3.32
CA SER A 56 -10.44 13.72 -3.40
C SER A 56 -9.75 13.77 -2.04
N VAL A 57 -8.43 13.82 -2.08
CA VAL A 57 -7.55 14.06 -0.92
C VAL A 57 -6.51 15.09 -1.33
N ASP A 58 -5.93 15.82 -0.38
CA ASP A 58 -4.77 16.67 -0.66
C ASP A 58 -3.47 15.89 -0.45
N ALA A 59 -2.38 16.34 -1.08
CA ALA A 59 -1.04 15.78 -0.86
C ALA A 59 -0.67 15.77 0.64
N SER A 60 -1.06 16.82 1.36
CA SER A 60 -0.84 16.92 2.81
C SER A 60 -1.56 15.87 3.64
N PHE A 61 -2.68 15.31 3.15
CA PHE A 61 -3.32 14.16 3.81
C PHE A 61 -2.51 12.89 3.59
N VAL A 62 -1.97 12.68 2.39
CA VAL A 62 -1.14 11.52 2.08
C VAL A 62 0.13 11.54 2.94
N ASP A 63 0.80 12.68 3.06
CA ASP A 63 1.98 12.87 3.91
C ASP A 63 1.73 12.60 5.40
N GLU A 64 0.54 12.94 5.89
CA GLU A 64 0.24 12.93 7.34
C GLU A 64 -0.52 11.67 7.77
N CYS A 65 -0.95 10.85 6.81
CA CYS A 65 -1.74 9.65 7.07
C CYS A 65 -1.17 8.43 6.34
N ILE A 66 -1.13 8.46 5.00
CA ILE A 66 -0.76 7.28 4.22
C ILE A 66 0.73 6.96 4.36
N VAL A 67 1.62 7.96 4.24
CA VAL A 67 3.07 7.75 4.39
C VAL A 67 3.43 7.22 5.78
N PRO A 68 2.96 7.81 6.89
CA PRO A 68 3.21 7.26 8.24
C PRO A 68 2.65 5.85 8.45
N LEU A 69 1.54 5.49 7.80
CA LEU A 69 1.03 4.11 7.85
C LEU A 69 1.96 3.14 7.13
N LEU A 70 2.47 3.53 5.96
CA LEU A 70 3.43 2.72 5.21
C LEU A 70 4.74 2.53 5.99
N GLU A 71 5.25 3.61 6.61
CA GLU A 71 6.41 3.52 7.49
C GLU A 71 6.17 2.58 8.67
N LEU A 72 5.01 2.69 9.32
CA LEU A 72 4.64 1.81 10.43
C LEU A 72 4.54 0.35 9.98
N SER A 73 3.96 0.08 8.81
CA SER A 73 3.83 -1.29 8.27
C SER A 73 5.18 -1.98 8.00
N GLN A 74 6.22 -1.18 7.74
CA GLN A 74 7.58 -1.66 7.48
C GLN A 74 8.41 -1.84 8.76
N THR A 75 7.93 -1.43 9.94
CA THR A 75 8.64 -1.73 11.19
C THR A 75 8.55 -3.21 11.56
N ASN A 76 9.69 -3.83 11.88
CA ASN A 76 9.80 -5.26 12.18
C ASN A 76 9.11 -5.70 13.49
N ALA A 77 8.73 -4.76 14.36
CA ALA A 77 8.09 -5.09 15.63
C ALA A 77 6.67 -5.64 15.45
N PHE A 78 5.94 -5.18 14.44
CA PHE A 78 4.58 -5.61 14.11
C PHE A 78 4.36 -5.46 12.60
N PRO A 79 4.85 -6.41 11.77
CA PRO A 79 4.72 -6.31 10.34
C PRO A 79 3.25 -6.54 9.91
N PHE A 80 2.76 -5.66 9.06
CA PHE A 80 1.46 -5.81 8.41
C PHE A 80 1.52 -5.25 6.99
N TYR A 81 0.44 -5.44 6.24
CA TYR A 81 0.34 -5.00 4.86
C TYR A 81 -0.78 -3.99 4.71
N ILE A 82 -0.65 -3.07 3.75
CA ILE A 82 -1.64 -2.04 3.47
C ILE A 82 -2.09 -2.18 2.02
N LYS A 83 -3.41 -2.17 1.82
CA LYS A 83 -4.03 -2.14 0.51
C LYS A 83 -5.06 -1.02 0.45
N LEU A 84 -4.98 -0.17 -0.57
CA LEU A 84 -5.98 0.86 -0.81
C LEU A 84 -7.07 0.29 -1.71
N VAL A 85 -8.33 0.55 -1.38
CA VAL A 85 -9.47 0.08 -2.17
C VAL A 85 -10.44 1.21 -2.44
N ASN A 86 -11.20 1.10 -3.53
CA ASN A 86 -12.17 2.10 -3.95
C ASN A 86 -11.57 3.52 -4.13
N ILE A 87 -10.30 3.61 -4.53
CA ILE A 87 -9.67 4.89 -4.83
C ILE A 87 -10.18 5.47 -6.15
N THR A 88 -10.41 6.78 -6.19
CA THR A 88 -10.68 7.49 -7.46
C THR A 88 -9.38 7.78 -8.20
N ASP A 89 -9.47 8.08 -9.49
CA ASP A 89 -8.31 8.48 -10.31
C ASP A 89 -7.54 9.68 -9.73
N ASN A 90 -8.24 10.60 -9.07
CA ASN A 90 -7.62 11.75 -8.44
C ASN A 90 -6.86 11.35 -7.17
N VAL A 91 -7.44 10.47 -6.34
CA VAL A 91 -6.75 9.92 -5.16
C VAL A 91 -5.53 9.12 -5.60
N GLU A 92 -5.67 8.26 -6.61
CA GLU A 92 -4.58 7.49 -7.21
C GLU A 92 -3.42 8.40 -7.63
N TYR A 93 -3.71 9.45 -8.41
CA TYR A 93 -2.70 10.40 -8.88
C TYR A 93 -1.94 11.05 -7.71
N ILE A 94 -2.67 11.59 -6.72
CA ILE A 94 -2.07 12.31 -5.60
C ILE A 94 -1.25 11.38 -4.71
N VAL A 95 -1.77 10.19 -4.41
CA VAL A 95 -1.05 9.17 -3.64
C VAL A 95 0.23 8.75 -4.36
N ASN A 96 0.15 8.44 -5.65
CA ASN A 96 1.32 8.04 -6.43
C ASN A 96 2.39 9.13 -6.50
N GLN A 97 1.99 10.40 -6.66
CA GLN A 97 2.93 11.53 -6.69
C GLN A 97 3.64 11.69 -5.35
N VAL A 98 2.90 11.70 -4.23
CA VAL A 98 3.48 11.90 -2.90
C VAL A 98 4.41 10.75 -2.51
N ILE A 99 3.96 9.50 -2.68
CA ILE A 99 4.77 8.32 -2.38
C ILE A 99 6.02 8.29 -3.29
N GLY A 100 5.87 8.61 -4.57
CA GLY A 100 6.98 8.66 -5.52
C GLY A 100 8.03 9.74 -5.24
N MET A 101 7.63 10.84 -4.58
CA MET A 101 8.50 11.96 -4.18
C MET A 101 9.06 11.83 -2.76
N THR A 102 8.73 10.75 -2.03
CA THR A 102 9.28 10.55 -0.69
C THR A 102 10.77 10.21 -0.82
N HIS A 103 11.63 11.24 -0.75
CA HIS A 103 13.05 11.18 -1.08
C HIS A 103 13.95 10.78 0.10
N ASP A 104 13.39 10.60 1.30
CA ASP A 104 14.15 10.07 2.42
C ASP A 104 14.47 8.59 2.19
N GLN A 105 15.53 8.09 2.83
CA GLN A 105 16.23 6.82 2.61
C GLN A 105 15.37 5.53 2.49
N LYS A 106 14.06 5.61 2.70
CA LYS A 106 13.09 4.51 2.62
C LYS A 106 12.15 4.68 1.42
N ARG A 107 12.05 3.61 0.64
CA ARG A 107 11.15 3.50 -0.50
C ARG A 107 9.79 2.94 -0.06
N TYR A 108 8.72 3.59 -0.51
CA TYR A 108 7.36 3.17 -0.21
C TYR A 108 6.60 2.74 -1.47
N ILE A 109 5.82 1.68 -1.32
CA ILE A 109 4.84 1.20 -2.29
C ILE A 109 3.55 0.89 -1.53
N VAL A 110 2.40 1.07 -2.16
CA VAL A 110 1.12 0.61 -1.63
C VAL A 110 0.32 -0.13 -2.70
N MET A 111 -0.23 -1.28 -2.34
CA MET A 111 -1.04 -2.12 -3.23
C MET A 111 -2.45 -1.55 -3.40
N THR A 112 -3.08 -1.82 -4.54
CA THR A 112 -4.44 -1.38 -4.88
C THR A 112 -5.33 -2.56 -5.26
N ASP A 113 -6.66 -2.39 -5.21
CA ASP A 113 -7.64 -3.38 -5.67
C ASP A 113 -7.88 -3.38 -7.18
N ARG A 114 -7.33 -2.38 -7.89
CA ARG A 114 -7.52 -2.20 -9.33
C ARG A 114 -6.20 -1.92 -10.02
N LEU A 115 -6.13 -2.25 -11.31
CA LEU A 115 -5.05 -1.86 -12.20
C LEU A 115 -5.03 -0.33 -12.33
N CYS A 116 -3.95 0.31 -11.89
CA CYS A 116 -3.80 1.76 -11.92
C CYS A 116 -3.33 2.24 -13.31
N LYS A 117 -3.35 3.55 -13.54
CA LYS A 117 -2.94 4.17 -14.81
C LYS A 117 -1.47 3.95 -15.15
N ASN A 118 -0.65 3.59 -14.16
CA ASN A 118 0.75 3.19 -14.34
C ASN A 118 0.93 1.75 -14.83
N GLY A 119 -0.17 1.01 -15.05
CA GLY A 119 -0.17 -0.39 -15.51
C GLY A 119 0.15 -1.41 -14.42
N CYS A 120 0.02 -1.06 -13.14
CA CYS A 120 0.32 -1.95 -12.02
C CYS A 120 -0.75 -1.84 -10.92
N HIS A 121 -0.96 -2.90 -10.15
CA HIS A 121 -1.82 -2.92 -8.95
C HIS A 121 -1.11 -2.31 -7.71
N ALA A 122 -0.25 -1.32 -7.95
CA ALA A 122 0.55 -0.68 -6.92
C ALA A 122 0.92 0.75 -7.28
N LEU A 123 1.05 1.61 -6.27
CA LEU A 123 1.44 3.01 -6.39
C LEU A 123 2.77 3.26 -5.66
N GLY A 124 3.55 4.22 -6.16
CA GLY A 124 4.85 4.60 -5.62
C GLY A 124 5.98 4.47 -6.63
N SER A 125 7.22 4.47 -6.14
CA SER A 125 8.39 4.26 -6.99
C SER A 125 8.54 2.76 -7.28
N ILE A 126 8.26 2.33 -8.51
CA ILE A 126 8.27 0.92 -8.94
C ILE A 126 9.00 0.81 -10.28
N SER A 127 10.01 -0.05 -10.37
CA SER A 127 10.67 -0.36 -11.65
C SER A 127 9.79 -1.23 -12.53
N GLU A 128 10.05 -1.25 -13.85
CA GLU A 128 9.28 -2.12 -14.78
C GLU A 128 9.38 -3.61 -14.40
N MET A 129 10.56 -4.08 -14.03
CA MET A 129 10.75 -5.45 -13.54
C MET A 129 9.87 -5.77 -12.33
N GLU A 130 9.78 -4.86 -11.37
CA GLU A 130 8.95 -5.04 -10.17
C GLU A 130 7.47 -4.98 -10.49
N LYS A 131 7.04 -4.14 -11.44
CA LYS A 131 5.66 -4.15 -11.93
C LYS A 131 5.32 -5.50 -12.52
N ASP A 132 6.18 -6.04 -13.38
CA ASP A 132 5.96 -7.35 -14.00
C ASP A 132 5.85 -8.47 -12.95
N ILE A 133 6.70 -8.44 -11.91
CA ILE A 133 6.64 -9.40 -10.80
C ILE A 133 5.35 -9.25 -10.00
N ILE A 134 4.96 -8.02 -9.65
CA ILE A 134 3.72 -7.73 -8.92
C ILE A 134 2.51 -8.24 -9.70
N GLU A 135 2.42 -7.90 -10.99
CA GLU A 135 1.32 -8.33 -11.85
C GLU A 135 1.28 -9.84 -12.02
N TYR A 136 2.44 -10.49 -12.17
CA TYR A 136 2.54 -11.94 -12.17
C TYR A 136 1.94 -12.52 -10.87
N CYS A 137 2.29 -11.97 -9.71
CA CYS A 137 1.78 -12.42 -8.42
C CYS A 137 0.27 -12.18 -8.26
N VAL A 138 -0.25 -11.07 -8.78
CA VAL A 138 -1.69 -10.74 -8.75
C VAL A 138 -2.49 -11.75 -9.60
N ILE A 139 -1.97 -12.11 -10.77
CA ILE A 139 -2.62 -13.04 -11.70
C ILE A 139 -2.54 -14.48 -11.18
N ASN A 140 -1.34 -14.94 -10.85
CA ASN A 140 -1.08 -16.35 -10.50
C ASN A 140 -1.35 -16.68 -9.02
N LYS A 141 -1.60 -15.65 -8.18
CA LYS A 141 -1.88 -15.72 -6.73
C LYS A 141 -0.73 -16.17 -5.86
N GLN A 142 0.17 -17.01 -6.38
CA GLN A 142 1.37 -17.49 -5.72
C GLN A 142 2.50 -17.56 -6.74
N ALA A 143 3.72 -17.28 -6.31
CA ALA A 143 4.91 -17.38 -7.12
C ALA A 143 6.12 -17.76 -6.27
N THR A 144 7.00 -18.57 -6.83
CA THR A 144 8.36 -18.84 -6.33
C THR A 144 9.40 -18.03 -7.11
N SER A 145 10.64 -17.98 -6.61
CA SER A 145 11.78 -17.43 -7.35
C SER A 145 11.96 -18.10 -8.72
N ALA A 146 11.77 -19.42 -8.80
CA ALA A 146 11.87 -20.18 -10.04
C ALA A 146 10.80 -19.79 -11.06
N ASP A 147 9.56 -19.58 -10.61
CA ASP A 147 8.46 -19.14 -11.49
C ASP A 147 8.76 -17.76 -12.10
N ILE A 148 9.21 -16.81 -11.25
CA ILE A 148 9.57 -15.46 -11.68
C ILE A 148 10.79 -15.48 -12.60
N ALA A 149 11.82 -16.28 -12.30
CA ALA A 149 13.01 -16.42 -13.13
C ALA A 149 12.67 -16.94 -14.53
N SER A 150 11.80 -17.95 -14.60
CA SER A 150 11.30 -18.48 -15.86
C SER A 150 10.48 -17.46 -16.65
N PHE A 151 9.65 -16.67 -15.98
CA PHE A 151 8.80 -15.66 -16.61
C PHE A 151 9.59 -14.46 -17.14
N MET A 152 10.53 -13.95 -16.34
CA MET A 152 11.32 -12.75 -16.66
C MET A 152 12.58 -13.06 -17.48
N HIS A 153 12.89 -14.34 -17.70
CA HIS A 153 14.14 -14.81 -18.32
C HIS A 153 15.41 -14.31 -17.59
N VAL A 154 15.38 -14.34 -16.26
CA VAL A 154 16.50 -13.95 -15.39
C VAL A 154 16.99 -15.13 -14.56
N SER A 155 18.08 -14.94 -13.81
CA SER A 155 18.53 -15.98 -12.87
C SER A 155 17.59 -16.11 -11.67
N GLU A 156 17.51 -17.30 -11.09
CA GLU A 156 16.69 -17.52 -9.87
C GLU A 156 17.16 -16.66 -8.69
N ALA A 157 18.47 -16.41 -8.57
CA ALA A 157 19.01 -15.52 -7.55
C ALA A 157 18.51 -14.08 -7.72
N GLU A 158 18.50 -13.56 -8.95
CA GLU A 158 18.03 -12.20 -9.25
C GLU A 158 16.50 -12.06 -9.04
N ALA A 159 15.73 -13.09 -9.39
CA ALA A 159 14.31 -13.16 -9.10
C ALA A 159 14.05 -13.18 -7.58
N GLN A 160 14.80 -13.98 -6.84
CA GLN A 160 14.72 -14.06 -5.39
C GLN A 160 15.05 -12.71 -4.72
N ASP A 161 16.13 -12.05 -5.13
CA ASP A 161 16.50 -10.73 -4.61
C ASP A 161 15.39 -9.70 -4.87
N SER A 162 14.75 -9.76 -6.04
CA SER A 162 13.63 -8.88 -6.39
C SER A 162 12.39 -9.16 -5.54
N LEU A 163 12.03 -10.43 -5.32
CA LEU A 163 10.92 -10.82 -4.45
C LEU A 163 11.18 -10.42 -2.98
N LEU A 164 12.42 -10.56 -2.50
CA LEU A 164 12.81 -10.13 -1.15
C LEU A 164 12.70 -8.61 -1.00
N ARG A 165 13.15 -7.82 -1.97
CA ARG A 165 12.95 -6.36 -1.97
C ARG A 165 11.47 -5.99 -1.95
N LEU A 166 10.64 -6.64 -2.75
CA LEU A 166 9.19 -6.43 -2.77
C LEU A 166 8.53 -6.82 -1.43
N TYR A 167 9.03 -7.85 -0.77
CA TYR A 167 8.58 -8.27 0.56
C TYR A 167 8.94 -7.24 1.64
N GLU A 168 10.16 -6.71 1.61
CA GLU A 168 10.63 -5.68 2.55
C GLU A 168 9.76 -4.42 2.48
N ILE A 169 9.37 -4.00 1.27
CA ILE A 169 8.49 -2.85 1.05
C ILE A 169 6.99 -3.17 1.08
N ARG A 170 6.62 -4.40 1.49
CA ARG A 170 5.24 -4.85 1.72
C ARG A 170 4.34 -4.91 0.48
N ALA A 171 4.93 -5.04 -0.72
CA ALA A 171 4.18 -5.26 -1.97
C ALA A 171 3.75 -6.74 -2.14
N VAL A 172 4.53 -7.66 -1.58
CA VAL A 172 4.21 -9.09 -1.51
C VAL A 172 4.37 -9.62 -0.09
N ARG A 173 3.69 -10.72 0.21
CA ARG A 173 3.83 -11.48 1.45
C ARG A 173 4.33 -12.89 1.19
N LYS A 174 4.95 -13.47 2.20
CA LYS A 174 5.29 -14.90 2.23
C LYS A 174 4.15 -15.69 2.82
N ILE A 175 3.81 -16.84 2.24
CA ILE A 175 2.64 -17.63 2.66
C ILE A 175 2.94 -19.08 3.05
N HIS A 176 4.13 -19.63 2.74
CA HIS A 176 4.58 -20.96 3.16
C HIS A 176 6.12 -21.01 3.12
N ASP A 177 6.77 -21.66 4.10
CA ASP A 177 8.20 -22.05 4.13
C ASP A 177 9.21 -21.01 3.59
N ASP A 178 8.92 -19.73 3.76
CA ASP A 178 9.71 -18.58 3.29
C ASP A 178 10.02 -18.49 1.77
N THR A 179 9.47 -19.39 0.95
CA THR A 179 9.80 -19.55 -0.48
C THR A 179 8.67 -19.18 -1.43
N VAL A 180 7.43 -19.15 -0.94
CA VAL A 180 6.25 -18.81 -1.74
C VAL A 180 5.77 -17.40 -1.42
N PHE A 181 5.67 -16.57 -2.46
CA PHE A 181 5.24 -15.19 -2.39
C PHE A 181 3.84 -14.99 -2.98
N GLN A 182 3.13 -13.98 -2.48
CA GLN A 182 1.80 -13.58 -2.95
C GLN A 182 1.63 -12.06 -2.87
N ALA A 183 0.98 -11.47 -3.87
CA ALA A 183 0.57 -10.08 -3.83
C ALA A 183 -0.51 -9.83 -2.75
N ILE A 184 -0.47 -8.65 -2.12
CA ILE A 184 -1.40 -8.24 -1.05
C ILE A 184 -2.80 -7.95 -1.58
#